data_AF-A0A100JTK7-F1
#
_entry.id   AF-A0A100JTK7-F1
#
_cell.length_a   1.000
_cell.length_b   1.000
_cell.length_c   1.000
_cell.angle_alpha   90.00
_cell.angle_beta   90.00
_cell.angle_gamma   90.00
#
_symmetry.space_group_name_H-M   'P 1'
#
loop_
_entity.id
_entity.type
_entity.pdbx_description
1 polymer ?
#
loop_
_entity_poly.entity_id
_entity_poly.type
_entity_poly.pdbx_seq_one_letter_code
_entity_poly.pdbx_strand_id
1 'polypeptide(L)'
;MPSYQLRDTATRRLLARGLADYAAAEAAADRLDDELERDLAANGEGVGRIRLRLDVEKVTAGSTEAVGHHVLLLGVDDPADPLPAL
;
A
#
# COMPACT_ATOMS: atom_id res chain seq x y z
N MET A 1 21.59 14.34 -2.61
CA MET A 1 20.15 14.70 -2.61
C MET A 1 19.41 13.68 -1.78
N PRO A 2 18.38 14.08 -1.02
CA PRO A 2 17.52 13.11 -0.34
C PRO A 2 16.77 12.28 -1.37
N SER A 3 16.46 11.04 -1.03
CA SER A 3 15.56 10.17 -1.80
C SER A 3 14.54 9.57 -0.85
N TYR A 4 13.45 9.05 -1.39
CA TYR A 4 12.36 8.47 -0.60
C TYR A 4 12.23 6.98 -0.90
N GLN A 5 11.71 6.24 0.07
CA GLN A 5 11.45 4.82 -0.06
C GLN A 5 10.17 4.45 0.70
N LEU A 6 9.55 3.36 0.27
CA LEU A 6 8.37 2.79 0.93
C LEU A 6 8.74 1.46 1.57
N ARG A 7 8.34 1.28 2.81
CA ARG A 7 8.44 0.00 3.52
C ARG A 7 7.08 -0.44 4.03
N ASP A 8 6.83 -1.73 3.99
CA ASP A 8 5.80 -2.32 4.82
C ASP A 8 6.18 -2.17 6.29
N THR A 9 5.31 -1.54 7.09
CA THR A 9 5.54 -1.31 8.52
C THR A 9 5.59 -2.62 9.31
N ALA A 10 4.74 -3.59 8.98
CA ALA A 10 4.62 -4.85 9.70
C ALA A 10 5.79 -5.79 9.39
N THR A 11 6.15 -5.93 8.12
CA THR A 11 7.20 -6.87 7.69
C THR A 11 8.57 -6.22 7.54
N ARG A 12 8.66 -4.88 7.61
CA ARG A 12 9.85 -4.07 7.32
C ARG A 12 10.42 -4.31 5.91
N ARG A 13 9.66 -4.95 5.02
CA ARG A 13 10.04 -5.22 3.63
C ARG A 13 10.10 -3.91 2.85
N LEU A 14 11.17 -3.73 2.07
CA LEU A 14 11.32 -2.61 1.15
C LEU A 14 10.46 -2.87 -0.10
N LEU A 15 9.54 -1.96 -0.40
CA LEU A 15 8.60 -2.07 -1.52
C LEU A 15 9.00 -1.16 -2.70
N ALA A 16 9.49 0.05 -2.40
CA ALA A 16 9.99 0.99 -3.40
C ALA A 16 11.20 1.76 -2.86
N ARG A 17 12.13 2.17 -3.73
CA ARG A 17 13.36 2.88 -3.37
C ARG A 17 13.73 3.95 -4.38
N GLY A 18 14.51 4.94 -3.95
CA GLY A 18 15.09 5.95 -4.85
C GLY A 18 14.06 6.90 -5.44
N LEU A 19 12.94 7.10 -4.75
CA LEU A 19 11.86 7.99 -5.17
C LEU A 19 12.33 9.45 -5.02
N ALA A 20 12.06 10.28 -6.01
CA ALA A 20 12.67 11.60 -6.13
C ALA A 20 12.25 12.57 -5.01
N ASP A 21 11.00 12.48 -4.58
CA ASP A 21 10.40 13.31 -3.55
C ASP A 21 9.25 12.55 -2.86
N TYR A 22 8.60 13.24 -1.90
CA TYR A 22 7.47 12.69 -1.17
C TYR A 22 6.26 12.42 -2.08
N ALA A 23 6.02 13.26 -3.10
CA ALA A 23 4.91 13.06 -4.02
C ALA A 23 5.10 11.81 -4.89
N ALA A 24 6.34 11.52 -5.31
CA ALA A 24 6.69 10.28 -5.97
C ALA A 24 6.53 9.06 -5.06
N ALA A 25 6.67 9.25 -3.73
CA ALA A 25 6.40 8.21 -2.74
C ALA A 25 4.90 7.93 -2.58
N GLU A 26 4.06 8.96 -2.48
CA GLU A 26 2.59 8.78 -2.47
C GLU A 26 2.11 8.13 -3.78
N ALA A 27 2.55 8.62 -4.93
CA ALA A 27 2.18 8.03 -6.22
C ALA A 27 2.68 6.56 -6.39
N ALA A 28 3.72 6.16 -5.64
CA ALA A 28 4.15 4.77 -5.60
C ALA A 28 3.30 3.93 -4.63
N ALA A 29 2.80 4.52 -3.54
CA ALA A 29 1.86 3.87 -2.64
C ALA A 29 0.51 3.62 -3.35
N ASP A 30 -0.01 4.62 -4.08
CA ASP A 30 -1.24 4.49 -4.88
C ASP A 30 -1.12 3.35 -5.91
N ARG A 31 0.03 3.27 -6.61
CA ARG A 31 0.28 2.17 -7.57
C ARG A 31 0.31 0.80 -6.90
N LEU A 32 0.87 0.70 -5.69
CA LEU A 32 0.87 -0.54 -4.92
C LEU A 32 -0.55 -0.93 -4.48
N ASP A 33 -1.42 0.05 -4.20
CA ASP A 33 -2.84 -0.18 -3.92
C ASP A 33 -3.53 -0.81 -5.14
N ASP A 34 -3.42 -0.17 -6.30
CA ASP A 34 -4.04 -0.64 -7.54
C ASP A 34 -3.53 -2.04 -7.96
N GLU A 35 -2.23 -2.32 -7.76
CA GLU A 35 -1.63 -3.63 -8.05
C GLU A 35 -2.16 -4.69 -7.10
N LEU A 36 -2.21 -4.39 -5.80
CA LEU A 36 -2.71 -5.32 -4.80
C LEU A 36 -4.21 -5.61 -4.98
N GLU A 37 -5.01 -4.61 -5.33
CA GLU A 37 -6.43 -4.80 -5.63
C GLU A 37 -6.63 -5.74 -6.83
N ARG A 38 -5.85 -5.52 -7.90
CA ARG A 38 -5.89 -6.35 -9.09
C ARG A 38 -5.45 -7.79 -8.81
N ASP A 39 -4.40 -7.99 -8.03
CA ASP A 39 -3.91 -9.31 -7.66
C ASP A 39 -4.94 -10.06 -6.80
N LEU A 40 -5.56 -9.39 -5.82
CA LEU A 40 -6.62 -9.97 -5.01
C LEU A 40 -7.84 -10.35 -5.84
N ALA A 41 -8.25 -9.47 -6.75
CA ALA A 41 -9.35 -9.75 -7.67
C ALA A 41 -9.04 -10.95 -8.58
N ALA A 42 -7.82 -11.03 -9.12
CA ALA A 42 -7.38 -12.13 -9.97
C ALA A 42 -7.32 -13.47 -9.23
N ASN A 43 -6.98 -13.45 -7.94
CA ASN A 43 -6.93 -14.66 -7.09
C ASN A 43 -8.29 -15.04 -6.49
N GLY A 44 -9.35 -14.25 -6.73
CA GLY A 44 -10.67 -14.45 -6.10
C GLY A 44 -10.67 -14.15 -4.59
N GLU A 45 -9.65 -13.42 -4.11
CA GLU A 45 -9.43 -13.09 -2.69
C GLU A 45 -10.01 -11.71 -2.32
N GLY A 46 -10.79 -11.08 -3.21
CA GLY A 46 -11.36 -9.74 -3.02
C GLY A 46 -12.38 -9.57 -1.87
N VAL A 47 -12.62 -10.63 -1.08
CA VAL A 47 -13.65 -10.67 -0.02
C VAL A 47 -13.08 -10.37 1.38
N GLY A 48 -11.79 -10.00 1.48
CA GLY A 48 -11.13 -9.73 2.75
C GLY A 48 -10.77 -8.26 2.96
N ARG A 49 -10.99 -7.73 4.18
CA ARG A 49 -10.42 -6.45 4.62
C ARG A 49 -8.92 -6.59 4.85
N ILE A 50 -8.10 -6.22 3.87
CA ILE A 50 -6.64 -6.15 4.03
C ILE A 50 -6.26 -4.72 4.40
N ARG A 51 -5.64 -4.59 5.58
CA ARG A 51 -5.06 -3.32 6.04
C ARG A 51 -3.54 -3.43 5.96
N LEU A 52 -2.94 -2.80 4.96
CA LEU A 52 -1.50 -2.66 4.87
C LEU A 52 -1.09 -1.27 5.34
N ARG A 53 -0.06 -1.18 6.19
CA ARG A 53 0.53 0.10 6.60
C ARG A 53 1.92 0.19 5.97
N LEU A 54 2.15 1.28 5.26
CA LEU A 54 3.43 1.61 4.64
C LEU A 54 4.05 2.80 5.35
N ASP A 55 5.34 2.72 5.66
CA ASP A 55 6.13 3.86 6.09
C ASP A 55 6.77 4.53 4.87
N VAL A 56 6.63 5.85 4.79
CA VAL A 56 7.38 6.69 3.86
C VAL A 56 8.65 7.13 4.57
N GLU A 57 9.78 6.68 4.09
CA GLU A 57 11.09 6.96 4.68
C GLU A 57 11.89 7.90 3.76
N LYS A 58 12.47 8.96 4.34
CA LYS A 58 13.43 9.84 3.67
C LYS A 58 14.83 9.33 3.96
N VAL A 59 15.61 9.12 2.91
CA VAL A 59 17.00 8.67 2.94
C VAL A 59 17.92 9.84 2.60
N THR A 60 18.80 10.19 3.53
CA THR A 60 19.77 11.29 3.38
C THR A 60 21.15 10.82 3.83
N ALA A 61 22.13 10.82 2.92
CA ALA A 61 23.53 10.47 3.25
C ALA A 61 23.69 9.15 4.06
N GLY A 62 22.86 8.14 3.76
CA GLY A 62 22.89 6.84 4.42
C GLY A 62 22.08 6.73 5.72
N SER A 63 21.49 7.83 6.21
CA SER A 63 20.49 7.77 7.28
C SER A 63 19.09 7.68 6.70
N THR A 64 18.19 7.03 7.44
CA THR A 64 16.79 6.82 7.07
C THR A 64 15.91 7.34 8.19
N GLU A 65 14.94 8.19 7.85
CA GLU A 65 13.98 8.77 8.79
C GLU A 65 12.56 8.52 8.28
N ALA A 66 11.66 8.05 9.15
CA ALA A 66 10.25 7.94 8.83
C ALA A 66 9.63 9.35 8.80
N VAL A 67 9.08 9.74 7.65
CA VAL A 67 8.52 11.08 7.42
C VAL A 67 7.02 11.06 7.14
N GLY A 68 6.44 9.89 6.94
CA GLY A 68 5.01 9.71 6.70
C GLY A 68 4.61 8.25 6.80
N HIS A 69 3.31 7.99 6.74
CA HIS A 69 2.77 6.65 6.66
C HIS A 69 1.49 6.65 5.85
N HIS A 70 1.35 5.64 5.00
CA HIS A 70 0.20 5.42 4.14
C HIS A 70 -0.52 4.16 4.62
N VAL A 71 -1.85 4.18 4.69
CA VAL A 71 -2.66 3.04 5.11
C VAL A 71 -3.54 2.63 3.95
N LEU A 72 -3.23 1.47 3.38
CA LEU A 72 -4.00 0.84 2.32
C LEU A 72 -5.11 0.02 2.97
N LEU A 73 -6.33 0.19 2.48
CA LEU A 73 -7.52 -0.52 2.93
C LEU A 73 -8.17 -1.15 1.70
N LEU A 74 -7.92 -2.44 1.48
CA LEU A 74 -8.51 -3.19 0.38
C LEU A 74 -9.68 -4.05 0.88
N GLY A 75 -10.72 -4.15 0.06
CA GLY A 75 -11.95 -4.88 0.35
C GLY A 75 -13.10 -3.95 0.71
N VAL A 76 -14.07 -3.85 -0.20
CA VAL A 76 -15.42 -3.40 0.12
C VAL A 76 -16.19 -4.58 0.71
N ASP A 77 -16.94 -4.34 1.80
CA ASP A 77 -18.09 -5.22 2.05
C ASP A 77 -18.94 -5.15 0.78
N ASP A 78 -19.13 -6.28 0.10
CA ASP A 78 -20.19 -6.42 -0.89
C ASP A 78 -21.43 -6.92 -0.12
N PRO A 79 -22.36 -6.04 0.32
CA PRO A 79 -23.67 -6.47 0.80
C PRO A 79 -24.55 -6.82 -0.41
N ALA A 80 -24.10 -7.75 -1.24
CA ALA A 80 -24.93 -8.41 -2.23
C ALA A 80 -24.90 -9.91 -1.94
N ASP A 81 -25.45 -10.29 -0.79
CA ASP A 81 -26.11 -11.58 -0.68
C ASP A 81 -27.56 -11.37 -1.15
N PRO A 82 -27.89 -11.62 -2.44
CA PRO A 82 -29.28 -11.79 -2.80
C PRO A 82 -29.72 -13.12 -2.18
N LEU A 83 -30.23 -13.06 -0.96
CA LEU A 83 -31.03 -14.13 -0.40
C LEU A 83 -32.04 -14.56 -1.47
N PRO A 84 -32.15 -15.86 -1.80
CA PRO A 84 -33.11 -16.30 -2.80
C PRO A 84 -34.50 -15.90 -2.31
N ALA A 85 -35.20 -15.11 -3.12
CA ALA A 85 -36.60 -14.79 -2.90
C ALA A 85 -37.38 -16.12 -2.87
N LEU A 86 -37.88 -16.47 -1.68
CA LEU A 86 -38.87 -17.52 -1.48
C LEU A 86 -40.27 -16.96 -1.72
#